data_AF-A0A8J5V386-F1
#
_entry.id   AF-A0A8J5V386-F1
#
_cell.length_a   1.000
_cell.length_b   1.000
_cell.length_c   1.000
_cell.angle_alpha   90.00
_cell.angle_beta   90.00
_cell.angle_gamma   90.00
#
_symmetry.space_group_name_H-M   'P 1'
#
loop_
_entity.id
_entity.type
_entity.pdbx_description
1 polymer ?
#
loop_
_entity_poly.entity_id
_entity_poly.type
_entity_poly.pdbx_seq_one_letter_code
_entity_poly.pdbx_strand_id
1 'polypeptide(L)'
;MASQHDMAGAAVVVVFLVQYAFLCHHGAAGGGRDGAITAVIVFGDSTADTGNNNFIQTVARGNYSPYGRDFAGGVATGRFSNGRLSADFLSEALGLPPTVPAYLDPSRSIHQLASGVSFASAGTGLDNITAQILGKKGRRKCLEPRSEYQELQR
;
A
#
# COMPACT_ATOMS: atom_id res chain seq x y z
N MET A 1 -8.15 39.86 -21.06
CA MET A 1 -8.28 39.32 -19.70
C MET A 1 -8.90 37.94 -19.81
N ALA A 2 -8.09 36.89 -19.85
CA ALA A 2 -8.54 35.50 -19.82
C ALA A 2 -8.04 34.88 -18.51
N SER A 3 -8.99 34.33 -17.77
CA SER A 3 -8.88 33.81 -16.41
C SER A 3 -7.88 32.66 -16.31
N GLN A 4 -6.94 32.77 -15.36
CA GLN A 4 -6.06 31.68 -14.94
C GLN A 4 -6.93 30.63 -14.22
N HIS A 5 -7.37 29.61 -14.93
CA HIS A 5 -7.96 28.42 -14.33
C HIS A 5 -6.85 27.59 -13.66
N ASP A 6 -7.07 27.35 -12.36
CA ASP A 6 -6.50 26.34 -11.46
C ASP A 6 -5.49 25.33 -12.05
N MET A 7 -4.22 25.50 -11.69
CA MET A 7 -3.21 24.43 -11.75
C MET A 7 -3.11 23.78 -10.37
N ALA A 8 -4.16 23.07 -9.94
CA ALA A 8 -4.11 22.27 -8.71
C ALA A 8 -3.18 21.06 -8.95
N GLY A 9 -1.94 21.14 -8.48
CA GLY A 9 -0.98 20.02 -8.55
C GLY A 9 -1.45 18.84 -7.71
N ALA A 10 -1.47 17.64 -8.28
CA ALA A 10 -1.72 16.40 -7.54
C ALA A 10 -0.43 15.93 -6.84
N ALA A 11 -0.49 15.72 -5.53
CA ALA A 11 0.64 15.20 -4.76
C ALA A 11 0.46 13.69 -4.48
N VAL A 12 1.52 12.91 -4.67
CA VAL A 12 1.57 11.46 -4.40
C VAL A 12 2.51 11.19 -3.24
N VAL A 13 2.03 10.48 -2.22
CA VAL A 13 2.85 10.10 -1.05
C VAL A 13 3.35 8.67 -1.21
N VAL A 14 4.67 8.50 -1.16
CA VAL A 14 5.34 7.18 -1.18
C VAL A 14 5.84 6.86 0.22
N VAL A 15 5.32 5.79 0.83
CA VAL A 15 5.70 5.37 2.19
C VAL A 15 6.76 4.27 2.12
N PHE A 16 7.94 4.52 2.68
CA PHE A 16 8.95 3.50 2.98
C PHE A 16 8.91 3.22 4.50
N LEU A 17 8.27 2.14 4.92
CA LEU A 17 8.25 1.77 6.33
C LEU A 17 9.60 1.14 6.72
N VAL A 18 10.43 1.89 7.44
CA VAL A 18 11.55 1.34 8.23
C VAL A 18 11.09 1.33 9.68
N GLN A 19 10.62 0.18 10.15
CA GLN A 19 10.21 0.01 11.53
C GLN A 19 11.41 -0.40 12.38
N TYR A 20 12.08 0.59 12.97
CA TYR A 20 12.88 0.36 14.17
C TYR A 20 12.65 1.49 15.17
N ALA A 21 12.15 1.10 16.34
CA ALA A 21 12.00 1.83 17.59
C ALA A 21 11.14 3.13 17.59
N PHE A 22 10.12 3.13 18.44
CA PHE A 22 9.43 4.31 18.94
C PHE A 22 10.43 5.41 19.31
N LEU A 23 10.25 6.63 18.80
CA LEU A 23 10.61 7.87 19.49
C LEU A 23 9.75 9.02 18.97
N CYS A 24 9.08 9.63 19.93
CA CYS A 24 8.28 10.85 19.88
C CYS A 24 8.69 11.87 18.80
N HIS A 25 7.79 12.15 17.86
CA HIS A 25 7.50 13.53 17.48
C HIS A 25 6.04 13.67 17.04
N HIS A 26 5.26 14.37 17.86
CA HIS A 26 4.06 15.03 17.41
C HIS A 26 4.47 16.01 16.30
N GLY A 27 4.05 15.71 15.09
CA GLY A 27 4.06 16.65 13.97
C GLY A 27 2.79 16.45 13.20
N ALA A 28 1.67 16.93 13.74
CA ALA A 28 0.48 17.18 12.93
C ALA A 28 0.88 18.20 11.86
N ALA A 29 1.16 17.74 10.64
CA ALA A 29 1.32 18.64 9.51
C ALA A 29 -0.07 19.18 9.16
N GLY A 30 -0.41 20.31 9.79
CA GLY A 30 -1.52 21.16 9.39
C GLY A 30 -1.35 21.57 7.93
N GLY A 31 -2.46 21.49 7.19
CA GLY A 31 -2.52 21.78 5.77
C GLY A 31 -2.02 23.18 5.40
N GLY A 32 -1.06 23.21 4.48
CA GLY A 32 -0.83 24.32 3.56
C GLY A 32 -1.53 24.00 2.24
N ARG A 33 -2.42 24.89 1.81
CA ARG A 33 -3.11 24.81 0.52
C ARG A 33 -2.08 25.16 -0.56
N ASP A 34 -1.59 24.15 -1.26
CA ASP A 34 -1.24 24.18 -2.69
C ASP A 34 -0.89 22.74 -3.14
N GLY A 35 -1.95 21.97 -3.35
CA GLY A 35 -1.91 20.61 -3.91
C GLY A 35 -2.74 19.63 -3.09
N ALA A 36 -3.84 19.15 -3.67
CA ALA A 36 -4.62 18.07 -3.06
C ALA A 36 -3.82 16.76 -3.21
N ILE A 37 -3.64 16.03 -2.12
CA ILE A 37 -3.11 14.66 -2.19
C ILE A 37 -4.20 13.78 -2.77
N THR A 38 -3.90 13.10 -3.87
CA THR A 38 -4.88 12.29 -4.61
C THR A 38 -4.67 10.80 -4.45
N ALA A 39 -3.49 10.37 -3.96
CA ALA A 39 -3.16 8.97 -3.83
C ALA A 39 -2.09 8.67 -2.77
N VAL A 40 -2.20 7.49 -2.14
CA VAL A 40 -1.16 6.89 -1.30
C VAL A 40 -0.62 5.61 -1.94
N ILE A 41 0.68 5.59 -2.20
CA ILE A 41 1.36 4.43 -2.77
C ILE A 41 2.29 3.81 -1.72
N VAL A 42 2.04 2.56 -1.38
CA VAL A 42 2.72 1.87 -0.28
C VAL A 42 3.65 0.80 -0.82
N PHE A 43 4.91 0.83 -0.36
CA PHE A 43 5.88 -0.23 -0.60
C PHE A 43 6.39 -0.74 0.75
N GLY A 44 6.75 -2.02 0.82
CA GLY A 44 7.27 -2.59 2.06
C GLY A 44 7.19 -4.11 2.13
N ASP A 45 7.25 -4.60 3.36
CA ASP A 45 7.18 -6.01 3.71
C ASP A 45 5.81 -6.36 4.33
N SER A 46 5.80 -7.33 5.25
CA SER A 46 4.59 -7.78 5.97
C SER A 46 3.85 -6.66 6.69
N THR A 47 4.58 -5.66 7.19
CA THR A 47 4.00 -4.55 7.97
C THR A 47 3.08 -3.65 7.14
N ALA A 48 3.28 -3.64 5.82
CA ALA A 48 2.52 -2.88 4.85
C ALA A 48 1.70 -3.75 3.87
N ASP A 49 1.83 -5.08 3.96
CA ASP A 49 1.16 -6.02 3.06
C ASP A 49 -0.34 -6.06 3.38
N THR A 50 -1.15 -5.48 2.49
CA THR A 50 -2.60 -5.40 2.62
C THR A 50 -3.31 -6.66 2.10
N GLY A 51 -2.55 -7.67 1.64
CA GLY A 51 -3.06 -8.93 1.13
C GLY A 51 -2.46 -9.38 -0.20
N ASN A 52 -1.39 -8.76 -0.70
CA ASN A 52 -0.72 -9.15 -1.94
C ASN A 52 -0.25 -10.61 -1.89
N ASN A 53 0.20 -11.07 -0.72
CA ASN A 53 0.69 -12.44 -0.56
C ASN A 53 -0.37 -13.54 -0.74
N ASN A 54 -1.66 -13.20 -0.76
CA ASN A 54 -2.72 -14.15 -1.09
C ASN A 54 -2.71 -14.56 -2.56
N PHE A 55 -2.11 -13.73 -3.42
CA PHE A 55 -2.14 -13.88 -4.88
C PHE A 55 -0.80 -14.35 -5.47
N ILE A 56 0.17 -14.72 -4.61
CA ILE A 56 1.45 -15.31 -5.02
C ILE A 56 1.72 -16.60 -4.27
N GLN A 57 2.59 -17.44 -4.82
CA GLN A 57 3.02 -18.68 -4.19
C GLN A 57 4.00 -18.38 -3.05
N THR A 58 3.50 -18.41 -1.81
CA THR A 58 4.30 -18.19 -0.61
C THR A 58 3.61 -18.75 0.63
N VAL A 59 4.41 -19.13 1.62
CA VAL A 59 3.94 -19.49 2.96
C VAL A 59 3.65 -18.27 3.84
N ALA A 60 4.23 -17.11 3.52
CA ALA A 60 4.05 -15.89 4.29
C ALA A 60 2.71 -15.23 3.93
N ARG A 61 1.59 -15.72 4.47
CA ARG A 61 0.25 -15.14 4.26
C ARG A 61 -0.36 -14.69 5.58
N GLY A 62 -1.16 -13.62 5.55
CA GLY A 62 -1.94 -13.14 6.69
C GLY A 62 -3.44 -13.45 6.58
N ASN A 63 -3.80 -14.55 5.90
CA ASN A 63 -5.19 -14.89 5.56
C ASN A 63 -5.77 -16.02 6.45
N TYR A 64 -5.31 -16.10 7.69
CA TYR A 64 -5.76 -17.08 8.68
C TYR A 64 -5.87 -16.43 10.07
N SER A 65 -6.62 -17.06 10.97
CA SER A 65 -6.77 -16.61 12.36
C SER A 65 -5.41 -16.58 13.09
N PRO A 66 -5.07 -15.53 13.86
CA PRO A 66 -5.96 -14.52 14.42
C PRO A 66 -6.16 -13.26 13.57
N TYR A 67 -5.55 -13.17 12.38
CA TYR A 67 -5.56 -11.96 11.57
C TYR A 67 -6.98 -11.58 11.10
N GLY A 68 -7.20 -10.27 10.92
CA GLY A 68 -8.46 -9.72 10.44
C GLY A 68 -9.63 -9.72 11.44
N ARG A 69 -9.45 -10.21 12.67
CA ARG A 69 -10.52 -10.26 13.69
C ARG A 69 -11.18 -8.90 13.94
N ASP A 70 -10.37 -7.84 13.96
CA ASP A 70 -10.78 -6.46 14.23
C ASP A 70 -10.88 -5.65 12.92
N PHE A 71 -10.83 -6.32 11.76
CA PHE A 71 -10.95 -5.73 10.42
C PHE A 71 -12.36 -5.96 9.85
N ALA A 72 -12.70 -5.27 8.76
CA ALA A 72 -14.05 -5.30 8.18
C ALA A 72 -14.58 -6.74 7.99
N GLY A 73 -15.68 -7.07 8.68
CA GLY A 73 -16.30 -8.39 8.64
C GLY A 73 -15.62 -9.49 9.48
N GLY A 74 -14.57 -9.17 10.23
CA GLY A 74 -13.82 -10.15 11.02
C GLY A 74 -13.04 -11.16 10.15
N VAL A 75 -12.78 -10.83 8.89
CA VAL A 75 -12.19 -11.74 7.90
C VAL A 75 -10.70 -11.45 7.72
N ALA A 76 -9.89 -12.51 7.71
CA ALA A 76 -8.48 -12.43 7.41
C ALA A 76 -8.24 -12.12 5.92
N THR A 77 -7.96 -10.86 5.59
CA THR A 77 -7.79 -10.40 4.19
C THR A 77 -6.36 -10.58 3.65
N GLY A 78 -5.44 -11.17 4.42
CA GLY A 78 -4.02 -11.23 4.08
C GLY A 78 -3.15 -10.19 4.78
N ARG A 79 -3.75 -9.30 5.59
CA ARG A 79 -3.06 -8.32 6.43
C ARG A 79 -2.40 -9.02 7.62
N PHE A 80 -1.14 -8.69 7.90
CA PHE A 80 -0.41 -9.19 9.09
C PHE A 80 -0.78 -8.39 10.36
N SER A 81 -2.08 -8.15 10.55
CA SER A 81 -2.66 -7.43 11.68
C SER A 81 -4.08 -7.93 11.94
N ASN A 82 -4.60 -7.73 13.15
CA ASN A 82 -6.01 -8.00 13.43
C ASN A 82 -6.92 -6.97 12.75
N GLY A 83 -6.40 -5.78 12.43
CA GLY A 83 -7.17 -4.66 11.90
C GLY A 83 -6.46 -3.93 10.77
N ARG A 84 -6.68 -2.62 10.72
CA ARG A 84 -6.04 -1.71 9.77
C ARG A 84 -4.52 -1.65 9.98
N LEU A 85 -3.80 -1.35 8.90
CA LEU A 85 -2.36 -1.09 8.90
C LEU A 85 -2.08 0.41 9.00
N SER A 86 -0.86 0.80 9.34
CA SER A 86 -0.43 2.21 9.43
C SER A 86 -0.79 3.01 8.17
N ALA A 87 -0.61 2.42 6.99
CA ALA A 87 -0.94 3.03 5.71
C ALA A 87 -2.44 3.37 5.56
N ASP A 88 -3.33 2.57 6.17
CA ASP A 88 -4.77 2.85 6.12
C ASP A 88 -5.12 4.10 6.94
N PHE A 89 -4.51 4.26 8.12
CA PHE A 89 -4.71 5.45 8.96
C PHE A 89 -4.15 6.70 8.30
N LEU A 90 -3.00 6.58 7.62
CA LEU A 90 -2.44 7.67 6.82
C LEU A 90 -3.38 8.04 5.67
N SER A 91 -3.87 7.06 4.91
CA SER A 91 -4.82 7.29 3.81
C SER A 91 -6.05 8.08 4.29
N GLU A 92 -6.65 7.66 5.40
CA GLU A 92 -7.79 8.37 6.00
C GLU A 92 -7.43 9.79 6.47
N ALA A 93 -6.28 9.97 7.13
CA ALA A 93 -5.82 11.28 7.58
C ALA A 93 -5.59 12.27 6.42
N LEU A 94 -5.31 11.75 5.22
CA LEU A 94 -5.12 12.52 4.00
C LEU A 94 -6.44 12.75 3.22
N GLY A 95 -7.58 12.32 3.76
CA GLY A 95 -8.89 12.47 3.11
C GLY A 95 -9.14 11.47 1.98
N LEU A 96 -8.33 10.42 1.87
CA LEU A 96 -8.47 9.33 0.90
C LEU A 96 -9.28 8.17 1.51
N PRO A 97 -9.63 7.13 0.73
CA PRO A 97 -10.36 5.98 1.26
C PRO A 97 -9.69 5.38 2.50
N PRO A 98 -10.47 4.90 3.49
CA PRO A 98 -9.95 4.49 4.80
C PRO A 98 -9.15 3.18 4.77
N THR A 99 -9.03 2.55 3.62
CA THR A 99 -8.26 1.31 3.45
C THR A 99 -7.49 1.35 2.15
N VAL A 100 -6.22 0.95 2.21
CA VAL A 100 -5.36 0.81 1.03
C VAL A 100 -5.50 -0.62 0.48
N PRO A 101 -5.94 -0.80 -0.78
CA PRO A 101 -6.07 -2.12 -1.40
C PRO A 101 -4.72 -2.75 -1.74
N ALA A 102 -4.71 -4.08 -1.85
CA ALA A 102 -3.56 -4.84 -2.38
C ALA A 102 -3.53 -4.72 -3.90
N TYR A 103 -2.35 -4.44 -4.46
CA TYR A 103 -2.15 -4.34 -5.92
C TYR A 103 -2.55 -5.61 -6.67
N LEU A 104 -2.27 -6.79 -6.09
CA LEU A 104 -2.51 -8.08 -6.74
C LEU A 104 -3.95 -8.61 -6.55
N ASP A 105 -4.82 -7.90 -5.83
CA ASP A 105 -6.21 -8.30 -5.63
C ASP A 105 -7.04 -8.08 -6.90
N PRO A 106 -7.50 -9.14 -7.58
CA PRO A 106 -8.25 -9.03 -8.83
C PRO A 106 -9.66 -8.46 -8.64
N SER A 107 -10.16 -8.38 -7.41
CA SER A 107 -11.47 -7.78 -7.12
C SER A 107 -11.44 -6.25 -7.13
N ARG A 108 -10.26 -5.63 -7.23
CA ARG A 108 -10.08 -4.18 -7.15
C ARG A 108 -10.07 -3.55 -8.54
N SER A 109 -10.88 -2.51 -8.70
CA SER A 109 -10.90 -1.73 -9.94
C SER A 109 -9.75 -0.73 -9.99
N ILE A 110 -9.38 -0.30 -11.20
CA ILE A 110 -8.34 0.73 -11.42
C ILE A 110 -8.67 2.01 -10.65
N HIS A 111 -9.93 2.41 -10.60
CA HIS A 111 -10.36 3.60 -9.84
C HIS A 111 -10.08 3.47 -8.33
N GLN A 112 -10.26 2.27 -7.76
CA GLN A 112 -9.93 2.04 -6.36
C GLN A 112 -8.41 2.09 -6.12
N LEU A 113 -7.62 1.51 -7.03
CA LEU A 113 -6.15 1.53 -6.97
C LEU A 113 -5.57 2.94 -7.18
N ALA A 114 -6.24 3.79 -7.97
CA ALA A 114 -5.78 5.14 -8.31
C ALA A 114 -5.74 6.08 -7.09
N SER A 115 -6.61 5.86 -6.11
CA SER A 115 -6.64 6.65 -4.85
C SER A 115 -5.76 6.07 -3.74
N GLY A 116 -5.32 4.82 -3.90
CA GLY A 116 -4.40 4.18 -2.97
C GLY A 116 -4.09 2.76 -3.38
N VAL A 117 -2.83 2.35 -3.25
CA VAL A 117 -2.41 0.98 -3.60
C VAL A 117 -1.19 0.56 -2.79
N SER A 118 -1.20 -0.69 -2.32
CA SER A 118 -0.03 -1.32 -1.70
C SER A 118 0.60 -2.33 -2.63
N PHE A 119 1.90 -2.16 -2.88
CA PHE A 119 2.80 -3.12 -3.54
C PHE A 119 3.63 -3.93 -2.53
N ALA A 120 3.37 -3.76 -1.23
CA ALA A 120 4.12 -4.45 -0.19
C ALA A 120 3.87 -5.96 -0.19
N SER A 121 4.89 -6.75 0.19
CA SER A 121 4.80 -8.21 0.20
C SER A 121 5.62 -8.78 1.36
N ALA A 122 4.96 -9.54 2.25
CA ALA A 122 5.68 -10.19 3.36
C ALA A 122 6.79 -11.13 2.90
N GLY A 123 7.93 -11.13 3.58
CA GLY A 123 9.08 -11.97 3.18
C GLY A 123 9.90 -11.42 2.01
N THR A 124 9.64 -10.18 1.57
CA THR A 124 10.57 -9.43 0.70
C THR A 124 11.66 -8.79 1.57
N GLY A 125 12.70 -9.57 1.89
CA GLY A 125 13.89 -9.04 2.56
C GLY A 125 14.71 -8.12 1.65
N LEU A 126 15.51 -7.24 2.26
CA LEU A 126 16.53 -6.45 1.57
C LEU A 126 17.62 -7.34 0.95
N ASP A 127 17.86 -8.53 1.52
CA ASP A 127 18.88 -9.48 1.10
C ASP A 127 18.35 -10.63 0.22
N ASN A 128 19.13 -10.93 -0.83
CA ASN A 128 18.91 -11.99 -1.80
C ASN A 128 18.85 -13.40 -1.15
N ILE A 129 19.44 -13.57 0.03
CA ILE A 129 19.52 -14.86 0.74
C ILE A 129 18.15 -15.21 1.35
N THR A 130 17.44 -14.25 1.94
CA THR A 130 16.08 -14.47 2.48
C THR A 130 15.06 -14.73 1.36
N ALA A 131 15.22 -14.06 0.21
CA ALA A 131 14.37 -14.28 -0.96
C ALA A 131 14.51 -15.70 -1.54
N GLN A 132 15.72 -16.29 -1.50
CA GLN A 132 15.95 -17.66 -1.98
C GLN A 132 15.43 -18.73 -1.00
N ILE A 133 15.61 -18.55 0.31
CA ILE A 133 15.15 -19.54 1.31
C ILE A 133 13.62 -19.70 1.31
N LEU A 134 12.88 -18.64 0.97
CA LEU A 134 11.41 -18.65 0.90
C LEU A 134 10.86 -18.82 -0.54
N GLY A 135 11.71 -19.10 -1.53
CA GLY A 135 11.30 -19.33 -2.92
C GLY A 135 10.69 -18.13 -3.64
N LYS A 136 11.13 -16.89 -3.33
CA LYS A 136 10.49 -15.64 -3.77
C LYS A 136 11.21 -14.87 -4.88
N LYS A 137 10.38 -14.21 -5.71
CA LYS A 137 10.74 -13.10 -6.59
C LYS A 137 11.29 -11.93 -5.76
N GLY A 138 12.47 -11.41 -6.11
CA GLY A 138 13.05 -10.23 -5.44
C GLY A 138 12.21 -8.96 -5.66
N ARG A 139 12.42 -7.94 -4.79
CA ARG A 139 11.72 -6.63 -4.77
C ARG A 139 11.52 -5.99 -6.15
N ARG A 140 12.50 -6.17 -7.06
CA ARG A 140 12.47 -5.69 -8.45
C ARG A 140 11.27 -6.17 -9.26
N LYS A 141 10.75 -7.37 -8.97
CA LYS A 141 9.64 -7.95 -9.72
C LYS A 141 8.26 -7.60 -9.16
N CYS A 142 8.20 -7.07 -7.92
CA CYS A 142 7.00 -6.42 -7.37
C CYS A 142 6.82 -5.00 -7.92
N LEU A 143 7.86 -4.44 -8.54
CA LEU A 143 7.86 -3.15 -9.21
C LEU A 143 7.51 -3.24 -10.70
N GLU A 144 7.33 -4.46 -11.25
CA GLU A 144 6.90 -4.64 -12.65
C GLU A 144 5.41 -4.28 -12.78
N PRO A 145 5.06 -3.27 -13.61
CA PRO A 145 3.67 -2.92 -13.88
C PRO A 145 2.92 -4.09 -14.54
N ARG A 146 1.61 -4.21 -14.26
CA ARG A 146 0.71 -5.13 -14.96
C ARG A 146 0.71 -4.76 -16.45
N SER A 147 0.72 -5.75 -17.35
CA SER A 147 0.71 -5.52 -18.80
C SER A 147 -0.46 -4.64 -19.26
N GLU A 148 -1.59 -4.70 -18.54
CA GLU A 148 -2.78 -3.88 -18.76
C GLU A 148 -2.52 -2.35 -18.63
N TYR A 149 -1.55 -1.93 -17.79
CA TYR A 149 -1.15 -0.52 -17.70
C TYR A 149 -0.35 -0.04 -18.92
N GLN A 150 0.32 -0.95 -19.64
CA GLN A 150 1.10 -0.59 -20.83
C GLN A 150 0.20 -0.33 -22.05
N GLU A 151 -0.96 -0.98 -22.10
CA GLU A 151 -1.94 -0.76 -23.17
C GLU A 151 -2.68 0.58 -23.02
N LEU A 152 -2.90 1.04 -21.78
CA LEU A 152 -3.52 2.34 -21.50
C LEU A 152 -2.59 3.55 -21.76
N GLN A 153 -1.29 3.31 -21.98
CA GLN A 153 -0.29 4.35 -22.26
C GLN A 153 0.14 4.40 -23.74
N ARG A 154 -0.50 3.63 -24.62
CA ARG A 154 -0.30 3.67 -26.06
C ARG A 154 -1.53 4.24 -26.75
#